data_AF-A0A139KM47-F1
#
_entry.id   AF-A0A139KM47-F1
#
_cell.length_a   1.000
_cell.length_b   1.000
_cell.length_c   1.000
_cell.angle_alpha   90.00
_cell.angle_beta   90.00
_cell.angle_gamma   90.00
#
_symmetry.space_group_name_H-M   'P 1'
#
loop_
_entity.id
_entity.type
_entity.pdbx_description
1 polymer ?
#
loop_
_entity_poly.entity_id
_entity_poly.type
_entity_poly.pdbx_seq_one_letter_code
_entity_poly.pdbx_strand_id
1 'polypeptide(L)'
;MKTTNPFNDLSLSVNPKAIFECFSHEAKSVSLNERVRILKDIVVAGYDLNKVIRTYLKNKVALEDEHRINNIITSLNCYTQTILEEYLNSYKKEDTITDATKELIKQFHDEQNILDTMEKSVNILVNTIKEIYKKKTYQHPNTTIKDLLISYINRDTTLYNEQSKTLNIDLNEDILEHIKQRDEEERTESPWHYYELYSWFKGVLLQDLKNNQISYYKSVWQIPAVWSYNSYIKKFFPKEDEDKLKADRDFRQERLLDFAEKVVNVLWKNQPLFDEPSWLVRCNYRKTDRQYEMKERLYADNKISICIQDYEEEKDGVCYEKLQKGEKVKKAPLYISRFCLLAKQIQVNDILVISEYSDHDIKLGLLKKGTEIEEIKKEGYTLYCLQMKSVYCGIHEINSITLQNFPILKGLMPHSITLSPIKRRTNAIRSIYYGYPLQNELDAIPDEEIEKMCHEWLTSSFALESIRIVKTLMEKGKGMHDIDVLGLNKNNQVIAAQVSYTDNVSTIKGKYKSLLNYKYADKYILCTLKNKEEVNTFMNIDNDNLTIISLNDIWKDFNNSRMK
;
A
#
# COMPACT_ATOMS: atom_id res chain seq x y z
N MET A 1 -23.19 12.74 11.40
CA MET A 1 -23.98 11.55 11.79
C MET A 1 -23.92 10.55 10.64
N LYS A 2 -23.53 9.30 10.92
CA LYS A 2 -23.42 8.23 9.91
C LYS A 2 -24.81 7.89 9.35
N THR A 3 -24.92 7.70 8.04
CA THR A 3 -26.21 7.52 7.32
C THR A 3 -26.50 6.07 6.93
N THR A 4 -25.55 5.17 7.17
CA THR A 4 -25.57 3.74 6.80
C THR A 4 -26.08 2.84 7.93
N ASN A 5 -26.44 1.58 7.60
CA ASN A 5 -26.98 0.61 8.54
C ASN A 5 -25.87 0.07 9.46
N PRO A 6 -25.92 0.31 10.80
CA PRO A 6 -24.85 -0.09 11.70
C PRO A 6 -24.61 -1.61 11.73
N PHE A 7 -25.62 -2.42 11.42
CA PHE A 7 -25.45 -3.88 11.43
C PHE A 7 -24.47 -4.35 10.34
N ASN A 8 -24.43 -3.66 9.20
CA ASN A 8 -23.50 -3.97 8.12
C ASN A 8 -22.12 -3.36 8.40
N ASP A 9 -22.09 -2.08 8.78
CA ASP A 9 -20.85 -1.34 8.98
C ASP A 9 -20.02 -1.87 10.15
N LEU A 10 -20.69 -2.33 11.22
CA LEU A 10 -20.05 -2.92 12.40
C LEU A 10 -19.90 -4.46 12.27
N SER A 11 -20.19 -5.03 11.11
CA SER A 11 -20.12 -6.48 10.85
C SER A 11 -20.89 -7.33 11.89
N LEU A 12 -22.06 -6.85 12.32
CA LEU A 12 -22.90 -7.52 13.31
C LEU A 12 -23.74 -8.60 12.61
N SER A 13 -23.40 -9.87 12.84
CA SER A 13 -24.11 -11.02 12.24
C SER A 13 -25.47 -11.34 12.90
N VAL A 14 -25.95 -10.49 13.81
CA VAL A 14 -27.15 -10.72 14.61
C VAL A 14 -28.37 -10.10 13.93
N ASN A 15 -29.48 -10.84 13.92
CA ASN A 15 -30.75 -10.34 13.41
C ASN A 15 -31.22 -9.14 14.26
N PRO A 16 -31.50 -7.95 13.68
CA PRO A 16 -31.96 -6.78 14.42
C PRO A 16 -33.19 -7.04 15.30
N LYS A 17 -34.05 -8.00 14.92
CA LYS A 17 -35.21 -8.41 15.74
C LYS A 17 -34.81 -9.04 17.08
N ALA A 18 -33.70 -9.77 17.13
CA ALA A 18 -33.19 -10.32 18.38
C ALA A 18 -32.73 -9.22 19.36
N ILE A 19 -32.36 -8.04 18.83
CA ILE A 19 -31.90 -6.88 19.60
C ILE A 19 -33.07 -5.99 20.02
N PHE A 20 -34.00 -5.69 19.12
CA PHE A 20 -35.07 -4.72 19.39
C PHE A 20 -36.32 -5.35 20.01
N GLU A 21 -36.54 -6.66 19.86
CA GLU A 21 -37.72 -7.34 20.41
C GLU A 21 -37.27 -8.48 21.33
N CYS A 22 -37.05 -8.16 22.61
CA CYS A 22 -36.37 -9.05 23.55
C CYS A 22 -37.13 -10.34 23.90
N PHE A 23 -38.44 -10.38 23.63
CA PHE A 23 -39.32 -11.54 23.83
C PHE A 23 -39.55 -12.37 22.55
N SER A 24 -38.92 -12.01 21.44
CA SER A 24 -39.03 -12.75 20.19
C SER A 24 -38.34 -14.12 20.26
N HIS A 25 -38.69 -15.04 19.35
CA HIS A 25 -37.99 -16.32 19.22
C HIS A 25 -36.51 -16.09 18.84
N GLU A 26 -36.26 -15.11 17.96
CA GLU A 26 -34.92 -14.72 17.53
C GLU A 26 -34.06 -14.23 18.69
N ALA A 27 -34.66 -13.52 19.65
CA ALA A 27 -33.99 -13.10 20.88
C ALA A 27 -33.41 -14.30 21.65
N LYS A 28 -34.10 -15.45 21.73
CA LYS A 28 -33.59 -16.63 22.48
C LYS A 28 -32.21 -17.13 22.03
N SER A 29 -31.79 -16.81 20.80
CA SER A 29 -30.49 -17.17 20.25
C SER A 29 -29.32 -16.26 20.69
N VAL A 30 -29.61 -15.14 21.37
CA VAL A 30 -28.62 -14.13 21.79
C VAL A 30 -28.81 -13.81 23.27
N SER A 31 -27.75 -13.91 24.06
CA SER A 31 -27.80 -13.61 25.51
C SER A 31 -28.10 -12.13 25.76
N LEU A 32 -28.69 -11.81 26.92
CA LEU A 32 -28.98 -10.43 27.32
C LEU A 32 -27.72 -9.54 27.29
N ASN A 33 -26.62 -10.04 27.86
CA ASN A 33 -25.34 -9.33 27.87
C ASN A 33 -24.81 -9.03 26.46
N GLU A 34 -24.98 -9.97 25.53
CA GLU A 34 -24.55 -9.77 24.15
C GLU A 34 -25.41 -8.73 23.41
N ARG A 35 -26.72 -8.69 23.69
CA ARG A 35 -27.60 -7.65 23.13
C ARG A 35 -27.26 -6.26 23.68
N VAL A 36 -26.99 -6.17 24.98
CA VAL A 36 -26.51 -4.94 25.64
C VAL A 36 -25.18 -4.48 25.04
N ARG A 37 -24.23 -5.41 24.82
CA ARG A 37 -22.96 -5.14 24.15
C ARG A 37 -23.14 -4.58 22.75
N ILE A 38 -24.04 -5.17 21.95
CA ILE A 38 -24.32 -4.71 20.58
C ILE A 38 -24.93 -3.30 20.58
N LEU A 39 -25.88 -3.01 21.47
CA LEU A 39 -26.47 -1.66 21.58
C LEU A 39 -25.44 -0.63 22.03
N LYS A 40 -24.55 -1.00 22.96
CA LYS A 40 -23.40 -0.18 23.33
C LYS A 40 -22.54 0.12 22.11
N ASP A 41 -22.14 -0.89 21.33
CA ASP A 41 -21.28 -0.71 20.15
C ASP A 41 -21.92 0.26 19.13
N ILE A 42 -23.23 0.14 18.90
CA ILE A 42 -23.99 1.04 18.00
C ILE A 42 -23.96 2.48 18.51
N VAL A 43 -24.27 2.70 19.80
CA VAL A 43 -24.31 4.04 20.40
C VAL A 43 -22.92 4.67 20.46
N VAL A 44 -21.90 3.91 20.84
CA VAL A 44 -20.50 4.35 20.92
C VAL A 44 -19.93 4.67 19.54
N ALA A 45 -20.30 3.90 18.50
CA ALA A 45 -19.87 4.15 17.13
C ALA A 45 -20.53 5.40 16.48
N GLY A 46 -21.36 6.13 17.23
CA GLY A 46 -21.95 7.42 16.86
C GLY A 46 -23.21 7.30 15.99
N TYR A 47 -23.85 6.14 15.97
CA TYR A 47 -25.12 5.96 15.26
C TYR A 47 -26.28 6.54 16.07
N ASP A 48 -27.23 7.16 15.37
CA ASP A 48 -28.48 7.61 15.95
C ASP A 48 -29.42 6.42 16.15
N LEU A 49 -29.54 5.95 17.39
CA LEU A 49 -30.35 4.78 17.74
C LEU A 49 -31.84 4.98 17.38
N ASN A 50 -32.38 6.19 17.48
CA ASN A 50 -33.75 6.48 17.05
C ASN A 50 -33.90 6.22 15.54
N LYS A 51 -32.94 6.67 14.73
CA LYS A 51 -32.95 6.43 13.28
C LYS A 51 -32.78 4.96 12.93
N VAL A 52 -31.94 4.24 13.67
CA VAL A 52 -31.72 2.79 13.48
C VAL A 52 -33.02 2.02 13.75
N ILE A 53 -33.70 2.30 14.86
CA ILE A 53 -34.97 1.65 15.20
C ILE A 53 -36.07 2.00 14.20
N ARG A 54 -36.18 3.28 13.78
CA ARG A 54 -37.15 3.68 12.74
C ARG A 54 -36.91 2.98 11.40
N THR A 55 -35.64 2.78 11.03
CA THR A 55 -35.28 2.04 9.80
C THR A 55 -35.66 0.57 9.91
N TYR A 56 -35.43 -0.03 11.06
CA TYR A 56 -35.87 -1.39 11.37
C TYR A 56 -37.39 -1.56 11.25
N LEU A 57 -38.16 -0.65 11.86
CA LEU A 57 -39.62 -0.66 11.79
C LEU A 57 -40.15 -0.42 10.36
N LYS A 58 -39.53 0.51 9.62
CA LYS A 58 -39.89 0.80 8.22
C LYS A 58 -39.68 -0.42 7.32
N ASN A 59 -38.56 -1.12 7.46
CA ASN A 59 -38.25 -2.34 6.69
C ASN A 59 -39.21 -3.50 6.98
N LYS A 60 -40.02 -3.40 8.04
CA LYS A 60 -41.02 -4.38 8.44
C LYS A 60 -42.46 -3.89 8.28
N VAL A 61 -42.67 -2.72 7.68
CA VAL A 61 -43.99 -2.10 7.50
C VAL A 61 -44.75 -2.00 8.84
N ALA A 62 -44.02 -1.69 9.92
CA ALA A 62 -44.52 -1.74 11.30
C ALA A 62 -44.30 -0.42 12.05
N LEU A 63 -44.28 0.71 11.33
CA LEU A 63 -44.04 2.03 11.93
C LEU A 63 -45.15 2.46 12.91
N GLU A 64 -46.35 1.94 12.76
CA GLU A 64 -47.55 2.25 13.56
C GLU A 64 -48.05 1.04 14.36
N ASP A 65 -47.28 -0.05 14.42
CA ASP A 65 -47.64 -1.26 15.17
C ASP A 65 -47.40 -1.03 16.67
N GLU A 66 -48.44 -0.66 17.41
CA GLU A 66 -48.38 -0.36 18.85
C GLU A 66 -47.81 -1.51 19.67
N HIS A 67 -48.19 -2.75 19.36
CA HIS A 67 -47.70 -3.93 20.09
C HIS A 67 -46.19 -4.09 19.91
N ARG A 68 -45.71 -3.89 18.68
CA ARG A 68 -44.28 -3.96 18.38
C ARG A 68 -43.50 -2.80 18.98
N ILE A 69 -44.03 -1.59 18.93
CA ILE A 69 -43.42 -0.41 19.55
C ILE A 69 -43.31 -0.61 21.07
N ASN A 70 -44.35 -1.11 21.73
CA ASN A 70 -44.34 -1.42 23.17
C ASN A 70 -43.30 -2.50 23.53
N ASN A 71 -43.12 -3.51 22.67
CA ASN A 71 -42.07 -4.52 22.86
C ASN A 71 -40.67 -3.91 22.75
N ILE A 72 -40.46 -2.98 21.83
CA ILE A 72 -39.17 -2.26 21.70
C ILE A 72 -38.91 -1.40 22.93
N ILE A 73 -39.90 -0.63 23.37
CA ILE A 73 -39.82 0.18 24.61
C ILE A 73 -39.42 -0.71 25.79
N THR A 74 -40.11 -1.82 25.98
CA THR A 74 -39.83 -2.78 27.07
C THR A 74 -38.42 -3.35 26.97
N SER A 75 -37.96 -3.65 25.75
CA SER A 75 -36.60 -4.14 25.51
C SER A 75 -35.54 -3.11 25.91
N LEU A 76 -35.69 -1.86 25.48
CA LEU A 76 -34.76 -0.76 25.79
C LEU A 76 -34.71 -0.47 27.29
N ASN A 77 -35.85 -0.50 27.97
CA ASN A 77 -35.91 -0.31 29.42
C ASN A 77 -35.19 -1.46 30.14
N CYS A 78 -35.40 -2.70 29.72
CA CYS A 78 -34.68 -3.87 30.27
C CYS A 78 -33.15 -3.74 30.10
N TYR A 79 -32.68 -3.26 28.95
CA TYR A 79 -31.25 -3.04 28.71
C TYR A 79 -30.70 -1.92 29.59
N THR A 80 -31.43 -0.82 29.74
CA THR A 80 -31.05 0.30 30.61
C THR A 80 -30.91 -0.17 32.05
N GLN A 81 -31.92 -0.91 32.55
CA GLN A 81 -31.91 -1.49 33.89
C GLN A 81 -30.69 -2.39 34.10
N THR A 82 -30.42 -3.29 33.15
CA THR A 82 -29.27 -4.20 33.22
C THR A 82 -27.95 -3.44 33.35
N ILE A 83 -27.75 -2.39 32.55
CA ILE A 83 -26.54 -1.56 32.59
C ILE A 83 -26.40 -0.84 33.94
N LEU A 84 -27.49 -0.28 34.46
CA LEU A 84 -27.49 0.43 35.74
C LEU A 84 -27.20 -0.51 36.92
N GLU A 85 -27.84 -1.68 36.95
CA GLU A 85 -27.62 -2.70 37.98
C GLU A 85 -26.19 -3.25 37.96
N GLU A 86 -25.65 -3.56 36.78
CA GLU A 86 -24.27 -3.99 36.63
C GLU A 86 -23.29 -2.91 37.12
N TYR A 87 -23.54 -1.66 36.77
CA TYR A 87 -22.74 -0.53 37.23
C TYR A 87 -22.76 -0.39 38.76
N LEU A 88 -23.95 -0.40 39.36
CA LEU A 88 -24.14 -0.31 40.81
C LEU A 88 -23.48 -1.47 41.56
N ASN A 89 -23.57 -2.70 41.02
CA ASN A 89 -22.95 -3.88 41.62
C ASN A 89 -21.41 -3.88 41.49
N SER A 90 -20.86 -3.21 40.48
CA SER A 90 -19.41 -3.14 40.25
C SER A 90 -18.70 -1.99 40.98
N TYR A 91 -19.46 -1.07 41.61
CA TYR A 91 -18.92 0.07 42.35
C TYR A 91 -18.56 -0.32 43.79
N LYS A 92 -17.30 -0.10 44.20
CA LYS A 92 -16.89 -0.23 45.60
C LYS A 92 -17.42 0.97 46.39
N LYS A 93 -17.88 0.76 47.63
CA LYS A 93 -18.50 1.75 48.54
C LYS A 93 -17.72 3.05 48.77
N GLU A 94 -16.49 3.19 48.27
CA GLU A 94 -15.61 4.35 48.45
C GLU A 94 -15.49 5.25 47.21
N ASP A 95 -15.99 4.84 46.05
CA ASP A 95 -16.05 5.71 44.87
C ASP A 95 -17.36 6.53 44.87
N THR A 96 -17.26 7.86 44.84
CA THR A 96 -18.45 8.73 44.75
C THR A 96 -19.11 8.62 43.37
N ILE A 97 -20.34 8.09 43.32
CA ILE A 97 -21.20 8.14 42.13
C ILE A 97 -21.40 9.60 41.73
N THR A 98 -21.20 9.91 40.45
CA THR A 98 -21.37 11.29 39.93
C THR A 98 -22.83 11.73 40.02
N ASP A 99 -23.07 13.03 40.19
CA ASP A 99 -24.44 13.56 40.25
C ASP A 99 -25.22 13.31 38.95
N ALA A 100 -24.54 13.27 37.79
CA ALA A 100 -25.15 12.89 36.51
C ALA A 100 -25.64 11.43 36.50
N THR A 101 -24.88 10.51 37.09
CA THR A 101 -25.32 9.10 37.21
C THR A 101 -26.44 8.94 38.24
N LYS A 102 -26.42 9.70 39.34
CA LYS A 102 -27.53 9.71 40.32
C LYS A 102 -28.82 10.21 39.68
N GLU A 103 -28.73 11.25 38.86
CA GLU A 103 -29.88 11.81 38.15
C GLU A 103 -30.43 10.81 37.11
N LEU A 104 -29.58 10.06 36.40
CA LEU A 104 -30.03 9.00 35.49
C LEU A 104 -30.71 7.84 36.22
N ILE A 105 -30.18 7.42 37.37
CA ILE A 105 -30.80 6.38 38.22
C ILE A 105 -32.18 6.87 38.70
N LYS A 106 -32.27 8.12 39.14
CA LYS A 106 -33.53 8.76 39.57
C LYS A 106 -34.54 8.82 38.41
N GLN A 107 -34.13 9.31 37.25
CA GLN A 107 -34.98 9.37 36.04
C GLN A 107 -35.46 7.99 35.59
N PHE A 108 -34.68 6.93 35.81
CA PHE A 108 -35.07 5.58 35.42
C PHE A 108 -35.97 4.88 36.46
N HIS A 109 -35.69 5.03 37.76
CA HIS A 109 -36.38 4.30 38.83
C HIS A 109 -37.52 5.07 39.51
N ASP A 110 -37.39 6.38 39.71
CA ASP A 110 -38.37 7.18 40.45
C ASP A 110 -39.46 7.76 39.52
N GLU A 111 -39.19 7.79 38.21
CA GLU A 111 -40.07 8.32 37.16
C GLU A 111 -40.55 7.23 36.20
N GLN A 112 -40.83 6.01 36.67
CA GLN A 112 -41.23 4.87 35.81
C GLN A 112 -42.46 5.14 34.91
N ASN A 113 -43.34 6.08 35.28
CA ASN A 113 -44.47 6.52 34.44
C ASN A 113 -44.05 7.39 33.22
N ILE A 114 -42.77 7.75 33.07
CA ILE A 114 -42.26 8.68 32.05
C ILE A 114 -41.62 7.95 30.86
N LEU A 115 -41.30 6.66 30.95
CA LEU A 115 -40.74 5.84 29.86
C LEU A 115 -41.82 5.23 28.93
N ASP A 116 -42.88 5.98 28.67
CA ASP A 116 -44.06 5.57 27.90
C ASP A 116 -43.89 5.68 26.37
N THR A 117 -42.80 6.30 25.91
CA THR A 117 -42.52 6.53 24.50
C THR A 117 -41.14 6.01 24.10
N MET A 118 -41.06 5.51 22.86
CA MET A 118 -39.82 4.98 22.28
C MET A 118 -38.67 5.99 22.32
N GLU A 119 -38.95 7.26 22.04
CA GLU A 119 -37.94 8.32 22.04
C GLU A 119 -37.31 8.52 23.43
N LYS A 120 -38.13 8.55 24.49
CA LYS A 120 -37.64 8.70 25.86
C LYS A 120 -36.82 7.48 26.29
N SER A 121 -37.27 6.26 26.00
CA SER A 121 -36.50 5.03 26.28
C SER A 121 -35.17 4.99 25.54
N VAL A 122 -35.14 5.43 24.28
CA VAL A 122 -33.88 5.54 23.52
C VAL A 122 -32.95 6.57 24.16
N ASN A 123 -33.47 7.76 24.49
CA ASN A 123 -32.65 8.84 25.05
C ASN A 123 -32.04 8.44 26.39
N ILE A 124 -32.81 7.84 27.29
CA ILE A 124 -32.33 7.38 28.59
C ILE A 124 -31.28 6.27 28.42
N LEU A 125 -31.51 5.29 27.54
CA LEU A 125 -30.52 4.24 27.26
C LEU A 125 -29.22 4.83 26.70
N VAL A 126 -29.32 5.74 25.71
CA VAL A 126 -28.16 6.39 25.08
C VAL A 126 -27.37 7.21 26.10
N ASN A 127 -28.05 7.98 26.95
CA ASN A 127 -27.40 8.77 28.00
C ASN A 127 -26.75 7.86 29.04
N THR A 128 -27.42 6.78 29.44
CA THR A 128 -26.88 5.78 30.37
C THR A 128 -25.62 5.13 29.80
N ILE A 129 -25.63 4.71 28.53
CA ILE A 129 -24.45 4.16 27.85
C ILE A 129 -23.32 5.19 27.81
N LYS A 130 -23.61 6.43 27.40
CA LYS A 130 -22.60 7.48 27.29
C LYS A 130 -21.97 7.83 28.64
N GLU A 131 -22.75 7.93 29.71
CA GLU A 131 -22.26 8.34 31.03
C GLU A 131 -21.55 7.20 31.76
N ILE A 132 -22.06 5.97 31.72
CA ILE A 132 -21.44 4.82 32.41
C ILE A 132 -20.17 4.36 31.69
N TYR A 133 -20.18 4.32 30.36
CA TYR A 133 -19.03 3.85 29.60
C TYR A 133 -18.02 4.96 29.26
N LYS A 134 -18.31 6.22 29.60
CA LYS A 134 -17.35 7.35 29.57
C LYS A 134 -16.07 7.09 30.37
N LYS A 135 -16.18 6.34 31.48
CA LYS A 135 -15.08 6.15 32.44
C LYS A 135 -14.32 4.82 32.32
N LYS A 136 -14.84 3.81 31.62
CA LYS A 136 -14.21 2.46 31.60
C LYS A 136 -13.61 2.01 30.28
N THR A 137 -13.79 2.72 29.16
CA THR A 137 -13.09 2.40 27.91
C THR A 137 -13.26 3.57 26.92
N TYR A 138 -12.39 4.58 27.01
CA TYR A 138 -11.90 5.30 25.82
C TYR A 138 -10.53 4.73 25.43
N GLN A 139 -10.40 3.41 25.46
CA GLN A 139 -9.59 2.78 24.42
C GLN A 139 -10.54 2.72 23.23
N HIS A 140 -10.43 3.65 22.28
CA HIS A 140 -11.05 3.41 20.99
C HIS A 140 -10.29 2.23 20.38
N PRO A 141 -10.88 1.02 20.25
CA PRO A 141 -10.19 -0.11 19.65
C PRO A 141 -9.83 0.16 18.17
N ASN A 142 -10.30 1.28 17.61
CA ASN A 142 -10.05 1.73 16.25
C ASN A 142 -9.43 3.15 16.19
N THR A 143 -8.69 3.64 17.20
CA THR A 143 -7.97 4.93 17.05
C THR A 143 -7.06 4.85 15.83
N THR A 144 -7.23 5.76 14.88
CA THR A 144 -6.35 5.90 13.72
C THR A 144 -5.37 7.07 13.90
N ILE A 145 -4.29 7.09 13.13
CA ILE A 145 -3.37 8.24 13.09
C ILE A 145 -4.09 9.50 12.60
N LYS A 146 -5.08 9.36 11.70
CA LYS A 146 -5.94 10.49 11.29
C LYS A 146 -6.71 11.06 12.48
N ASP A 147 -7.26 10.23 13.35
CA ASP A 147 -7.98 10.71 14.54
C ASP A 147 -7.04 11.50 15.48
N LEU A 148 -5.81 11.01 15.67
CA LEU A 148 -4.76 11.69 16.43
C LEU A 148 -4.40 13.05 15.82
N LEU A 149 -4.25 13.11 14.50
CA LEU A 149 -3.95 14.35 13.78
C LEU A 149 -5.10 15.36 13.93
N ILE A 150 -6.35 14.89 13.82
CA ILE A 150 -7.56 15.72 13.96
C ILE A 150 -7.66 16.29 15.39
N SER A 151 -7.47 15.48 16.43
CA SER A 151 -7.49 15.97 17.82
C SER A 151 -6.36 16.97 18.08
N TYR A 152 -5.17 16.71 17.54
CA TYR A 152 -4.03 17.62 17.62
C TYR A 152 -4.30 18.98 16.98
N ILE A 153 -4.77 19.04 15.73
CA ILE A 153 -5.04 20.32 15.04
C ILE A 153 -6.21 21.09 15.69
N ASN A 154 -7.20 20.38 16.23
CA ASN A 154 -8.35 20.97 16.93
C ASN A 154 -8.01 21.38 18.37
N ARG A 155 -6.81 21.08 18.86
CA ARG A 155 -6.35 21.35 20.23
C ARG A 155 -7.21 20.68 21.32
N ASP A 156 -7.82 19.54 20.99
CA ASP A 156 -8.52 18.71 21.98
C ASP A 156 -7.48 17.92 22.78
N THR A 157 -6.97 18.56 23.83
CA THR A 157 -5.82 18.03 24.60
C THR A 157 -6.16 16.71 25.30
N THR A 158 -7.40 16.55 25.77
CA THR A 158 -7.84 15.33 26.45
C THR A 158 -7.88 14.16 25.47
N LEU A 159 -8.59 14.33 24.35
CA LEU A 159 -8.72 13.29 23.34
C LEU A 159 -7.36 12.96 22.70
N TYR A 160 -6.55 13.98 22.42
CA TYR A 160 -5.20 13.80 21.91
C TYR A 160 -4.34 12.96 22.84
N ASN A 161 -4.32 13.24 24.16
CA ASN A 161 -3.52 12.49 25.12
C ASN A 161 -3.94 11.02 25.22
N GLU A 162 -5.24 10.73 25.11
CA GLU A 162 -5.75 9.36 25.09
C GLU A 162 -5.34 8.61 23.82
N GLN A 163 -5.50 9.25 22.67
CA GLN A 163 -5.13 8.70 21.36
C GLN A 163 -3.62 8.51 21.22
N SER A 164 -2.84 9.47 21.70
CA SER A 164 -1.37 9.46 21.72
C SER A 164 -0.84 8.26 22.51
N LYS A 165 -1.37 8.03 23.71
CA LYS A 165 -1.07 6.85 24.53
C LYS A 165 -1.47 5.55 23.83
N THR A 166 -2.66 5.51 23.25
CA THR A 166 -3.18 4.31 22.56
C THR A 166 -2.32 3.93 21.35
N LEU A 167 -1.92 4.92 20.56
CA LEU A 167 -1.11 4.71 19.37
C LEU A 167 0.38 4.61 19.68
N ASN A 168 0.83 4.98 20.88
CA ASN A 168 2.24 5.20 21.19
C ASN A 168 2.90 6.13 20.15
N ILE A 169 2.30 7.31 19.96
CA ILE A 169 2.78 8.41 19.11
C ILE A 169 2.49 9.72 19.85
N ASP A 170 3.53 10.48 20.18
CA ASP A 170 3.38 11.86 20.66
C ASP A 170 3.92 12.83 19.59
N LEU A 171 3.01 13.61 19.01
CA LEU A 171 3.36 14.63 18.01
C LEU A 171 4.08 15.84 18.64
N ASN A 172 4.05 16.03 19.96
CA ASN A 172 4.82 17.08 20.65
C ASN A 172 6.23 16.62 21.01
N GLU A 173 6.49 15.31 21.00
CA GLU A 173 7.81 14.74 21.26
C GLU A 173 8.85 15.25 20.25
N ASP A 174 10.04 15.56 20.76
CA ASP A 174 11.20 15.83 19.95
C ASP A 174 11.91 14.51 19.64
N ILE A 175 11.72 14.03 18.41
CA ILE A 175 12.28 12.76 17.91
C ILE A 175 13.53 12.98 17.04
N LEU A 176 14.12 14.18 17.08
CA LEU A 176 15.16 14.61 16.15
C LEU A 176 16.47 13.81 16.29
N GLU A 177 16.82 13.38 17.50
CA GLU A 177 17.99 12.51 17.73
C GLU A 177 17.78 11.12 17.12
N HIS A 178 16.61 10.51 17.35
CA HIS A 178 16.23 9.22 16.75
C HIS A 178 16.23 9.29 15.22
N ILE A 179 15.73 10.38 14.65
CA ILE A 179 15.70 10.60 13.19
C ILE A 179 17.13 10.70 12.62
N LYS A 180 18.02 11.46 13.25
CA LYS A 180 19.41 11.59 12.80
C LYS A 180 20.15 10.26 12.84
N GLN A 181 19.96 9.50 13.92
CA GLN A 181 20.53 8.16 14.02
C GLN A 181 20.02 7.26 12.89
N ARG A 182 18.72 7.32 12.58
CA ARG A 182 18.15 6.55 11.47
C ARG A 182 18.71 6.96 10.11
N ASP A 183 18.86 8.26 9.84
CA ASP A 183 19.50 8.75 8.61
C ASP A 183 20.94 8.20 8.46
N GLU A 184 21.71 8.16 9.56
CA GLU A 184 23.07 7.58 9.57
C GLU A 184 23.07 6.05 9.37
N GLU A 185 22.21 5.32 10.08
CA GLU A 185 22.12 3.85 10.02
C GLU A 185 21.64 3.34 8.65
N GLU A 186 20.64 4.01 8.05
CA GLU A 186 20.14 3.67 6.72
C GLU A 186 21.06 4.18 5.58
N ARG A 187 22.24 4.74 5.93
CA ARG A 187 23.28 5.29 5.05
C ARG A 187 22.74 6.23 3.96
N THR A 188 22.80 7.51 4.32
CA THR A 188 22.73 8.79 3.58
C THR A 188 23.25 8.91 2.13
N GLU A 189 23.41 7.85 1.33
CA GLU A 189 23.47 7.97 -0.14
C GLU A 189 22.07 7.95 -0.77
N SER A 190 21.07 7.59 0.04
CA SER A 190 19.67 7.87 -0.25
C SER A 190 19.46 9.39 -0.39
N PRO A 191 18.80 9.87 -1.47
CA PRO A 191 18.39 11.27 -1.61
C PRO A 191 17.32 11.67 -0.57
N TRP A 192 16.88 10.72 0.25
CA TRP A 192 15.78 10.84 1.18
C TRP A 192 16.32 10.94 2.59
N HIS A 193 16.30 12.15 3.13
CA HIS A 193 16.61 12.37 4.53
C HIS A 193 15.31 12.53 5.34
N TYR A 194 15.24 11.82 6.46
CA TYR A 194 14.12 11.83 7.38
C TYR A 194 14.08 13.13 8.19
N TYR A 195 15.25 13.69 8.49
CA TYR A 195 15.38 14.98 9.20
C TYR A 195 14.66 16.13 8.48
N GLU A 196 14.87 16.27 7.17
CA GLU A 196 14.24 17.32 6.36
C GLU A 196 12.73 17.10 6.25
N LEU A 197 12.30 15.84 6.14
CA LEU A 197 10.87 15.51 6.13
C LEU A 197 10.20 15.89 7.47
N TYR A 198 10.85 15.63 8.60
CA TYR A 198 10.35 16.03 9.92
C TYR A 198 10.29 17.55 10.10
N SER A 199 11.34 18.25 9.68
CA SER A 199 11.40 19.71 9.70
C SER A 199 10.26 20.32 8.88
N TRP A 200 10.03 19.79 7.68
CA TRP A 200 8.94 20.23 6.80
C TRP A 200 7.56 19.86 7.36
N PHE A 201 7.40 18.67 7.95
CA PHE A 201 6.16 18.26 8.61
C PHE A 201 5.75 19.25 9.70
N LYS A 202 6.69 19.60 10.58
CA LYS A 202 6.47 20.54 11.70
C LYS A 202 6.23 21.97 11.22
N GLY A 203 7.03 22.44 10.26
CA GLY A 203 7.01 23.83 9.81
C GLY A 203 5.91 24.16 8.81
N VAL A 204 5.51 23.19 7.98
CA VAL A 204 4.62 23.42 6.83
C VAL A 204 3.39 22.52 6.90
N LEU A 205 3.53 21.19 6.86
CA LEU A 205 2.38 20.29 6.66
C LEU A 205 1.35 20.41 7.79
N LEU A 206 1.78 20.53 9.05
CA LEU A 206 0.86 20.69 10.17
C LEU A 206 0.07 22.01 10.09
N GLN A 207 0.67 23.09 9.58
CA GLN A 207 -0.03 24.36 9.37
C GLN A 207 -1.00 24.27 8.20
N ASP A 208 -0.58 23.66 7.09
CA ASP A 208 -1.40 23.37 5.93
C ASP A 208 -2.64 22.54 6.32
N LEU A 209 -2.43 21.48 7.10
CA LEU A 209 -3.50 20.63 7.63
C LEU A 209 -4.46 21.39 8.56
N LYS A 210 -3.92 22.24 9.45
CA LYS A 210 -4.71 23.04 10.40
C LYS A 210 -5.56 24.10 9.69
N ASN A 211 -4.99 24.76 8.68
CA ASN A 211 -5.65 25.84 7.95
C ASN A 211 -6.47 25.32 6.76
N ASN A 212 -6.39 24.02 6.45
CA ASN A 212 -6.91 23.41 5.23
C ASN A 212 -6.47 24.16 3.97
N GLN A 213 -5.16 24.35 3.86
CA GLN A 213 -4.51 25.04 2.75
C GLN A 213 -3.34 24.20 2.26
N ILE A 214 -2.97 24.36 0.99
CA ILE A 214 -1.80 23.71 0.43
C ILE A 214 -0.85 24.84 0.07
N SER A 215 0.26 24.95 0.80
CA SER A 215 1.28 25.98 0.56
C SER A 215 2.05 25.70 -0.74
N TYR A 216 2.19 24.43 -1.12
CA TYR A 216 2.96 24.00 -2.28
C TYR A 216 2.20 22.97 -3.13
N TYR A 217 1.63 23.44 -4.23
CA TYR A 217 0.97 22.59 -5.23
C TYR A 217 1.95 21.93 -6.21
N LYS A 218 3.16 22.49 -6.32
CA LYS A 218 4.19 22.03 -7.26
C LYS A 218 5.48 21.73 -6.53
N SER A 219 6.10 20.62 -6.90
CA SER A 219 7.39 20.21 -6.38
C SER A 219 8.52 21.12 -6.89
N VAL A 220 9.45 21.50 -6.00
CA VAL A 220 10.60 22.36 -6.32
C VAL A 220 11.87 21.52 -6.30
N TRP A 221 12.23 20.90 -7.42
CA TRP A 221 13.26 19.86 -7.49
C TRP A 221 14.71 20.33 -7.34
N GLN A 222 14.94 21.65 -7.29
CA GLN A 222 16.26 22.27 -7.37
C GLN A 222 17.10 22.13 -6.09
N ILE A 223 16.50 21.71 -4.96
CA ILE A 223 17.19 21.62 -3.67
C ILE A 223 17.11 20.16 -3.16
N PRO A 224 18.25 19.46 -2.94
CA PRO A 224 18.25 18.09 -2.46
C PRO A 224 17.52 17.85 -1.14
N ALA A 225 17.64 18.79 -0.21
CA ALA A 225 16.97 18.78 1.09
C ALA A 225 15.43 18.69 1.00
N VAL A 226 14.83 18.97 -0.16
CA VAL A 226 13.36 19.02 -0.32
C VAL A 226 12.78 17.80 -1.03
N TRP A 227 13.63 16.85 -1.40
CA TRP A 227 13.27 15.70 -2.22
C TRP A 227 12.21 14.81 -1.53
N SER A 228 12.39 14.43 -0.27
CA SER A 228 11.40 13.57 0.44
C SER A 228 9.96 14.13 0.38
N TYR A 229 9.75 15.42 0.66
CA TYR A 229 8.40 15.98 0.65
C TYR A 229 7.91 16.31 -0.77
N ASN A 230 8.78 16.67 -1.72
CA ASN A 230 8.40 16.87 -3.12
C ASN A 230 7.81 15.61 -3.76
N SER A 231 8.33 14.43 -3.40
CA SER A 231 7.77 13.14 -3.82
C SER A 231 6.35 12.95 -3.32
N TYR A 232 6.10 13.33 -2.07
CA TYR A 232 4.78 13.23 -1.49
C TYR A 232 3.82 14.28 -2.03
N ILE A 233 4.26 15.50 -2.33
CA ILE A 233 3.44 16.48 -3.08
C ILE A 233 2.98 15.85 -4.39
N LYS A 234 3.89 15.25 -5.16
CA LYS A 234 3.52 14.56 -6.42
C LYS A 234 2.53 13.41 -6.19
N LYS A 235 2.71 12.61 -5.14
CA LYS A 235 1.84 11.46 -4.81
C LYS A 235 0.44 11.86 -4.33
N PHE A 236 0.35 12.87 -3.48
CA PHE A 236 -0.89 13.24 -2.77
C PHE A 236 -1.62 14.42 -3.40
N PHE A 237 -0.91 15.29 -4.11
CA PHE A 237 -1.44 16.44 -4.86
C PHE A 237 -1.15 16.30 -6.35
N PRO A 238 -1.67 15.25 -7.02
CA PRO A 238 -1.48 15.07 -8.44
C PRO A 238 -2.07 16.25 -9.22
N LYS A 239 -1.41 16.68 -10.30
CA LYS A 239 -1.83 17.81 -11.14
C LYS A 239 -3.28 17.66 -11.64
N GLU A 240 -3.69 16.43 -11.92
CA GLU A 240 -5.04 16.08 -12.36
C GLU A 240 -6.12 16.39 -11.31
N ASP A 241 -5.76 16.47 -10.03
CA ASP A 241 -6.68 16.81 -8.95
C ASP A 241 -6.55 18.27 -8.50
N GLU A 242 -5.68 19.09 -9.12
CA GLU A 242 -5.34 20.44 -8.63
C GLU A 242 -6.57 21.36 -8.53
N ASP A 243 -7.44 21.37 -9.55
CA ASP A 243 -8.67 22.17 -9.55
C ASP A 243 -9.63 21.70 -8.44
N LYS A 244 -9.73 20.39 -8.24
CA LYS A 244 -10.56 19.81 -7.17
C LYS A 244 -9.99 20.13 -5.79
N LEU A 245 -8.67 20.04 -5.61
CA LEU A 245 -7.98 20.40 -4.36
C LEU A 245 -8.17 21.89 -4.01
N LYS A 246 -8.29 22.77 -5.02
CA LYS A 246 -8.55 24.20 -4.80
C LYS A 246 -10.02 24.48 -4.48
N ALA A 247 -10.95 23.81 -5.17
CA ALA A 247 -12.39 24.08 -5.06
C ALA A 247 -13.09 23.35 -3.90
N ASP A 248 -12.69 22.12 -3.60
CA ASP A 248 -13.37 21.23 -2.63
C ASP A 248 -12.62 21.19 -1.30
N ARG A 249 -13.24 21.75 -0.26
CA ARG A 249 -12.67 21.85 1.09
C ARG A 249 -12.50 20.47 1.74
N ASP A 250 -13.49 19.59 1.61
CA ASP A 250 -13.50 18.31 2.29
C ASP A 250 -12.52 17.35 1.61
N PHE A 251 -12.50 17.34 0.28
CA PHE A 251 -11.52 16.58 -0.48
C PHE A 251 -10.08 17.01 -0.18
N ARG A 252 -9.83 18.33 -0.08
CA ARG A 252 -8.51 18.86 0.29
C ARG A 252 -8.11 18.45 1.71
N GLN A 253 -9.02 18.55 2.68
CA GLN A 253 -8.75 18.14 4.06
C GLN A 253 -8.38 16.65 4.12
N GLU A 254 -9.13 15.80 3.43
CA GLU A 254 -8.87 14.36 3.40
C GLU A 254 -7.51 14.05 2.77
N ARG A 255 -7.12 14.77 1.71
CA ARG A 255 -5.81 14.62 1.06
C ARG A 255 -4.65 15.10 1.93
N LEU A 256 -4.83 16.19 2.67
CA LEU A 256 -3.85 16.65 3.67
C LEU A 256 -3.72 15.63 4.82
N LEU A 257 -4.83 15.03 5.26
CA LEU A 257 -4.82 13.97 6.28
C LEU A 257 -4.11 12.70 5.79
N ASP A 258 -4.39 12.24 4.55
CA ASP A 258 -3.69 11.11 3.92
C ASP A 258 -2.16 11.33 3.91
N PHE A 259 -1.75 12.54 3.51
CA PHE A 259 -0.33 12.91 3.46
C PHE A 259 0.27 12.93 4.87
N ALA A 260 -0.35 13.65 5.81
CA ALA A 260 0.13 13.74 7.18
C ALA A 260 0.21 12.37 7.87
N GLU A 261 -0.77 11.50 7.65
CA GLU A 261 -0.76 10.13 8.15
C GLU A 261 0.44 9.33 7.60
N LYS A 262 0.74 9.43 6.30
CA LYS A 262 1.92 8.77 5.73
C LYS A 262 3.22 9.28 6.38
N VAL A 263 3.34 10.59 6.59
CA VAL A 263 4.53 11.18 7.21
C VAL A 263 4.69 10.75 8.67
N VAL A 264 3.60 10.70 9.44
CA VAL A 264 3.63 10.22 10.83
C VAL A 264 4.04 8.74 10.88
N ASN A 265 3.51 7.90 10.00
CA ASN A 265 3.90 6.49 9.91
C ASN A 265 5.39 6.33 9.58
N VAL A 266 5.94 7.15 8.68
CA VAL A 266 7.36 7.11 8.35
C VAL A 266 8.21 7.52 9.55
N LEU A 267 7.88 8.64 10.20
CA LEU A 267 8.74 9.27 11.20
C LEU A 267 8.62 8.61 12.60
N TRP A 268 7.42 8.25 13.05
CA TRP A 268 7.20 7.66 14.38
C TRP A 268 7.06 6.14 14.39
N LYS A 269 6.72 5.50 13.25
CA LYS A 269 6.56 4.04 13.16
C LYS A 269 7.65 3.34 12.36
N ASN A 270 8.68 4.07 11.96
CA ASN A 270 9.79 3.57 11.14
C ASN A 270 9.32 2.85 9.86
N GLN A 271 8.17 3.27 9.30
CA GLN A 271 7.73 2.70 8.02
C GLN A 271 8.63 3.20 6.87
N PRO A 272 8.70 2.43 5.77
CA PRO A 272 9.39 2.89 4.56
C PRO A 272 8.76 4.16 3.99
N LEU A 273 9.61 5.07 3.50
CA LEU A 273 9.19 6.26 2.76
C LEU A 273 8.27 5.91 1.57
N PHE A 274 8.66 4.87 0.84
CA PHE A 274 7.96 4.38 -0.35
C PHE A 274 7.69 2.88 -0.23
N ASP A 275 6.43 2.51 -0.41
CA ASP A 275 5.89 1.16 -0.24
C ASP A 275 5.06 0.70 -1.46
N GLU A 276 5.00 1.53 -2.50
CA GLU A 276 4.24 1.24 -3.71
C GLU A 276 4.89 0.06 -4.46
N PRO A 277 4.16 -1.04 -4.72
CA PRO A 277 4.62 -2.07 -5.63
C PRO A 277 4.71 -1.51 -7.04
N SER A 278 5.65 -2.04 -7.82
CA SER A 278 5.85 -1.65 -9.22
C SER A 278 5.32 -2.72 -10.17
N TRP A 279 4.69 -2.29 -11.26
CA TRP A 279 4.13 -3.16 -12.29
C TRP A 279 4.54 -2.69 -13.69
N LEU A 280 4.71 -3.65 -14.60
CA LEU A 280 4.78 -3.42 -16.04
C LEU A 280 3.44 -3.75 -16.67
N VAL A 281 2.92 -2.86 -17.52
CA VAL A 281 1.72 -3.10 -18.33
C VAL A 281 2.01 -2.75 -19.80
N ARG A 282 1.82 -3.70 -20.71
CA ARG A 282 1.90 -3.47 -22.14
C ARG A 282 0.51 -3.30 -22.73
N CYS A 283 0.23 -2.10 -23.17
CA CYS A 283 -0.94 -1.76 -23.98
C CYS A 283 -0.59 -1.90 -25.48
N ASN A 284 0.29 -2.86 -25.80
CA ASN A 284 0.77 -3.10 -27.15
C ASN A 284 -0.18 -4.05 -27.86
N TYR A 285 -1.14 -3.48 -28.58
CA TYR A 285 -2.00 -4.23 -29.49
C TYR A 285 -1.32 -4.37 -30.85
N ARG A 286 -1.56 -5.49 -31.56
CA ARG A 286 -0.97 -5.69 -32.89
C ARG A 286 -1.76 -4.88 -33.90
N LYS A 287 -1.11 -4.41 -34.96
CA LYS A 287 -1.75 -3.66 -36.07
C LYS A 287 -2.93 -4.40 -36.71
N THR A 288 -2.93 -5.74 -36.63
CA THR A 288 -4.00 -6.61 -37.15
C THR A 288 -5.22 -6.68 -36.27
N ASP A 289 -5.14 -6.23 -35.01
CA ASP A 289 -6.19 -6.41 -34.03
C ASP A 289 -7.08 -5.16 -33.97
N ARG A 290 -8.41 -5.34 -33.80
CA ARG A 290 -9.38 -4.24 -33.79
C ARG A 290 -9.09 -3.20 -32.70
N GLN A 291 -8.55 -3.63 -31.56
CA GLN A 291 -8.22 -2.77 -30.43
C GLN A 291 -6.98 -1.88 -30.68
N TYR A 292 -6.22 -2.09 -31.77
CA TYR A 292 -5.09 -1.24 -32.13
C TYR A 292 -5.48 0.23 -32.31
N GLU A 293 -6.69 0.49 -32.81
CA GLU A 293 -7.24 1.84 -32.98
C GLU A 293 -7.36 2.61 -31.65
N MET A 294 -7.44 1.89 -30.52
CA MET A 294 -7.54 2.50 -29.20
C MET A 294 -6.20 3.01 -28.66
N LYS A 295 -5.06 2.66 -29.29
CA LYS A 295 -3.73 2.95 -28.74
C LYS A 295 -3.48 4.44 -28.51
N GLU A 296 -3.87 5.30 -29.46
CA GLU A 296 -3.65 6.75 -29.38
C GLU A 296 -4.44 7.36 -28.22
N ARG A 297 -5.69 6.91 -28.06
CA ARG A 297 -6.54 7.38 -26.97
C ARG A 297 -6.03 6.89 -25.61
N LEU A 298 -5.67 5.62 -25.49
CA LEU A 298 -5.13 5.08 -24.24
C LEU A 298 -3.83 5.79 -23.83
N TYR A 299 -2.96 6.06 -24.81
CA TYR A 299 -1.75 6.84 -24.59
C TYR A 299 -2.09 8.27 -24.14
N ALA A 300 -2.89 9.01 -24.92
CA ALA A 300 -3.24 10.40 -24.60
C ALA A 300 -3.95 10.54 -23.24
N ASP A 301 -4.88 9.63 -22.94
CA ASP A 301 -5.68 9.64 -21.72
C ASP A 301 -4.91 9.09 -20.50
N ASN A 302 -3.63 8.70 -20.63
CA ASN A 302 -2.84 8.12 -19.53
C ASN A 302 -3.46 6.85 -18.93
N LYS A 303 -4.12 6.03 -19.77
CA LYS A 303 -4.78 4.79 -19.35
C LYS A 303 -3.92 3.59 -19.66
N ILE A 304 -3.87 2.65 -18.73
CA ILE A 304 -3.42 1.30 -19.03
C ILE A 304 -4.64 0.41 -19.28
N SER A 305 -4.47 -0.65 -20.07
CA SER A 305 -5.58 -1.55 -20.34
C SER A 305 -5.13 -2.99 -20.57
N ILE A 306 -6.03 -3.91 -20.27
CA ILE A 306 -6.04 -5.24 -20.89
C ILE A 306 -7.25 -5.37 -21.81
N CYS A 307 -7.13 -6.21 -22.83
CA CYS A 307 -8.23 -6.54 -23.73
C CYS A 307 -8.70 -7.96 -23.42
N ILE A 308 -10.00 -8.14 -23.27
CA ILE A 308 -10.65 -9.45 -23.24
C ILE A 308 -11.55 -9.50 -24.47
N GLN A 309 -11.45 -10.56 -25.27
CA GLN A 309 -12.26 -10.73 -26.46
C GLN A 309 -13.64 -11.29 -26.06
N ASP A 310 -14.69 -10.73 -26.66
CA ASP A 310 -16.10 -10.97 -26.29
C ASP A 310 -16.80 -11.89 -27.30
N TYR A 311 -16.07 -12.77 -27.99
CA TYR A 311 -16.69 -13.75 -28.90
C TYR A 311 -17.48 -14.79 -28.10
N GLU A 312 -18.62 -15.23 -28.66
CA GLU A 312 -19.69 -15.99 -27.99
C GLU A 312 -19.29 -17.35 -27.36
N GLU A 313 -18.03 -17.76 -27.47
CA GLU A 313 -17.48 -19.00 -26.90
C GLU A 313 -16.19 -18.82 -26.07
N GLU A 314 -15.78 -17.58 -25.74
CA GLU A 314 -14.46 -17.37 -25.16
C GLU A 314 -14.35 -17.62 -23.65
N LYS A 315 -13.44 -18.55 -23.33
CA LYS A 315 -13.01 -18.92 -21.97
C LYS A 315 -12.50 -17.74 -21.16
N ASP A 316 -12.05 -16.67 -21.81
CA ASP A 316 -11.34 -15.55 -21.19
C ASP A 316 -12.28 -14.62 -20.42
N GLY A 317 -13.42 -14.22 -21.00
CA GLY A 317 -14.45 -13.45 -20.29
C GLY A 317 -15.01 -14.20 -19.08
N VAL A 318 -15.37 -15.47 -19.27
CA VAL A 318 -15.81 -16.35 -18.18
C VAL A 318 -14.72 -16.52 -17.12
N CYS A 319 -13.45 -16.63 -17.53
CA CYS A 319 -12.32 -16.72 -16.61
C CYS A 319 -12.17 -15.44 -15.78
N TYR A 320 -12.30 -14.27 -16.41
CA TYR A 320 -12.20 -12.99 -15.73
C TYR A 320 -13.30 -12.82 -14.69
N GLU A 321 -14.56 -13.08 -15.04
CA GLU A 321 -15.69 -13.00 -14.11
C GLU A 321 -15.50 -13.90 -12.88
N LYS A 322 -15.06 -15.14 -13.11
CA LYS A 322 -14.77 -16.09 -12.02
C LYS A 322 -13.65 -15.60 -11.12
N LEU A 323 -12.55 -15.12 -11.70
CA LEU A 323 -11.40 -14.62 -10.94
C LEU A 323 -11.73 -13.35 -10.13
N GLN A 324 -12.57 -12.46 -10.67
CA GLN A 324 -13.10 -11.30 -9.95
C GLN A 324 -13.92 -11.72 -8.73
N LYS A 325 -14.79 -12.74 -8.87
CA LYS A 325 -15.57 -13.33 -7.76
C LYS A 325 -14.74 -14.14 -6.76
N GLY A 326 -13.43 -14.29 -7.00
CA GLY A 326 -12.52 -15.04 -6.13
C GLY A 326 -12.56 -16.55 -6.34
N GLU A 327 -13.19 -17.02 -7.42
CA GLU A 327 -13.26 -18.44 -7.76
C GLU A 327 -11.92 -18.95 -8.32
N LYS A 328 -11.61 -20.23 -8.06
CA LYS A 328 -10.41 -20.88 -8.60
C LYS A 328 -10.64 -21.32 -10.04
N VAL A 329 -9.79 -20.86 -10.96
CA VAL A 329 -9.78 -21.30 -12.37
C VAL A 329 -8.52 -22.12 -12.64
N LYS A 330 -8.67 -23.37 -13.10
CA LYS A 330 -7.54 -24.31 -13.29
C LYS A 330 -6.51 -23.88 -14.36
N LYS A 331 -6.94 -23.16 -15.40
CA LYS A 331 -6.07 -22.72 -16.52
C LYS A 331 -6.46 -21.31 -16.98
N ALA A 332 -6.33 -20.33 -16.08
CA ALA A 332 -6.52 -18.93 -16.43
C ALA A 332 -5.37 -18.42 -17.31
N PRO A 333 -5.63 -17.64 -18.37
CA PRO A 333 -4.59 -16.90 -19.04
C PRO A 333 -3.80 -16.03 -18.06
N LEU A 334 -2.48 -15.98 -18.24
CA LEU A 334 -1.59 -15.32 -17.29
C LEU A 334 -1.87 -13.81 -17.18
N TYR A 335 -2.24 -13.17 -18.29
CA TYR A 335 -2.53 -11.73 -18.30
C TYR A 335 -3.81 -11.40 -17.50
N ILE A 336 -4.88 -12.22 -17.62
CA ILE A 336 -6.12 -12.07 -16.86
C ILE A 336 -5.87 -12.29 -15.37
N SER A 337 -5.21 -13.40 -15.01
CA SER A 337 -4.93 -13.70 -13.60
C SER A 337 -4.09 -12.61 -12.93
N ARG A 338 -3.11 -12.06 -13.64
CA ARG A 338 -2.29 -10.95 -13.16
C ARG A 338 -3.05 -9.64 -13.11
N PHE A 339 -3.98 -9.36 -14.04
CA PHE A 339 -4.78 -8.16 -14.00
C PHE A 339 -5.78 -8.18 -12.83
N CYS A 340 -6.41 -9.33 -12.55
CA CYS A 340 -7.21 -9.49 -11.35
C CYS A 340 -6.38 -9.33 -10.05
N LEU A 341 -5.11 -9.77 -10.06
CA LEU A 341 -4.20 -9.53 -8.93
C LEU A 341 -3.89 -8.03 -8.79
N LEU A 342 -3.56 -7.35 -9.88
CA LEU A 342 -3.33 -5.90 -9.89
C LEU A 342 -4.56 -5.16 -9.37
N ALA A 343 -5.75 -5.47 -9.88
CA ALA A 343 -7.01 -4.88 -9.44
C ALA A 343 -7.24 -5.04 -7.93
N LYS A 344 -6.97 -6.22 -7.36
CA LYS A 344 -7.05 -6.45 -5.90
C LYS A 344 -6.04 -5.62 -5.13
N GLN A 345 -4.81 -5.48 -5.63
CA GLN A 345 -3.78 -4.67 -4.99
C GLN A 345 -4.13 -3.18 -4.98
N ILE A 346 -4.74 -2.67 -6.05
CA ILE A 346 -5.14 -1.26 -6.15
C ILE A 346 -6.19 -0.90 -5.08
N GLN A 347 -7.01 -1.86 -4.62
CA GLN A 347 -7.98 -1.59 -3.56
C GLN A 347 -7.32 -1.25 -2.22
N VAL A 348 -6.09 -1.70 -1.99
CA VAL A 348 -5.39 -1.53 -0.70
C VAL A 348 -4.20 -0.58 -0.78
N ASN A 349 -3.53 -0.50 -1.93
CA ASN A 349 -2.28 0.23 -2.12
C ASN A 349 -2.31 1.14 -3.34
N ASP A 350 -1.56 2.25 -3.29
CA ASP A 350 -1.11 2.93 -4.50
C ASP A 350 -0.11 2.03 -5.25
N ILE A 351 -0.10 2.06 -6.59
CA ILE A 351 0.76 1.20 -7.41
C ILE A 351 1.49 2.00 -8.48
N LEU A 352 2.82 1.84 -8.56
CA LEU A 352 3.62 2.39 -9.64
C LEU A 352 3.51 1.52 -10.89
N VAL A 353 3.29 2.15 -12.04
CA VAL A 353 3.08 1.45 -13.31
C VAL A 353 4.01 2.01 -14.38
N ILE A 354 4.83 1.14 -14.94
CA ILE A 354 5.53 1.34 -16.21
C ILE A 354 4.60 0.82 -17.30
N SER A 355 4.17 1.70 -18.21
CA SER A 355 3.32 1.33 -19.33
C SER A 355 4.00 1.53 -20.68
N GLU A 356 3.84 0.51 -21.53
CA GLU A 356 4.32 0.50 -22.91
C GLU A 356 3.12 0.56 -23.86
N TYR A 357 3.26 1.33 -24.94
CA TYR A 357 2.25 1.48 -25.98
C TYR A 357 2.94 1.34 -27.34
N SER A 358 2.31 0.61 -28.27
CA SER A 358 2.89 0.37 -29.60
C SER A 358 3.16 1.70 -30.32
N ASP A 359 4.41 1.88 -30.76
CA ASP A 359 4.92 3.06 -31.48
C ASP A 359 4.97 4.36 -30.65
N HIS A 360 4.91 4.27 -29.32
CA HIS A 360 4.98 5.42 -28.41
C HIS A 360 6.05 5.24 -27.34
N ASP A 361 6.45 6.35 -26.73
CA ASP A 361 7.34 6.33 -25.56
C ASP A 361 6.70 5.64 -24.36
N ILE A 362 7.54 5.17 -23.44
CA ILE A 362 7.09 4.59 -22.18
C ILE A 362 6.50 5.68 -21.29
N LYS A 363 5.46 5.32 -20.53
CA LYS A 363 4.91 6.16 -19.45
C LYS A 363 5.18 5.50 -18.11
N LEU A 364 5.39 6.33 -17.10
CA LEU A 364 5.50 5.89 -15.71
C LEU A 364 4.53 6.71 -14.87
N GLY A 365 3.55 6.05 -14.28
CA GLY A 365 2.46 6.71 -13.55
C GLY A 365 2.10 5.98 -12.26
N LEU A 366 1.15 6.56 -11.54
CA LEU A 366 0.63 6.00 -10.29
C LEU A 366 -0.85 5.66 -10.45
N LEU A 367 -1.21 4.42 -10.16
CA LEU A 367 -2.59 4.04 -9.90
C LEU A 367 -2.88 4.31 -8.42
N LYS A 368 -3.88 5.14 -8.14
CA LYS A 368 -4.23 5.49 -6.77
C LYS A 368 -5.00 4.36 -6.12
N LYS A 369 -4.85 4.22 -4.81
CA LYS A 369 -5.67 3.32 -4.00
C LYS A 369 -7.15 3.58 -4.27
N GLY A 370 -7.88 2.50 -4.56
CA GLY A 370 -9.30 2.54 -4.87
C GLY A 370 -9.63 3.00 -6.29
N THR A 371 -8.66 3.12 -7.21
CA THR A 371 -8.96 3.39 -8.63
C THR A 371 -9.91 2.31 -9.19
N GLU A 372 -11.03 2.78 -9.74
CA GLU A 372 -12.03 1.93 -10.39
C GLU A 372 -11.58 1.49 -11.77
N ILE A 373 -12.05 0.31 -12.18
CA ILE A 373 -11.82 -0.22 -13.53
C ILE A 373 -12.90 0.34 -14.45
N GLU A 374 -12.49 1.06 -15.49
CA GLU A 374 -13.37 1.52 -16.55
C GLU A 374 -13.50 0.44 -17.63
N GLU A 375 -14.73 0.12 -18.03
CA GLU A 375 -15.00 -0.81 -19.13
C GLU A 375 -15.33 -0.05 -20.42
N ILE A 376 -14.53 -0.26 -21.47
CA ILE A 376 -14.82 0.23 -22.81
C ILE A 376 -15.25 -0.97 -23.67
N LYS A 377 -16.57 -1.13 -23.84
CA LYS A 377 -17.17 -2.19 -24.66
C LYS A 377 -17.16 -1.81 -26.13
N LYS A 378 -16.68 -2.72 -26.98
CA LYS A 378 -16.63 -2.60 -28.43
C LYS A 378 -17.10 -3.90 -29.08
N GLU A 379 -17.41 -3.85 -30.36
CA GLU A 379 -17.89 -5.04 -31.07
C GLU A 379 -16.81 -6.14 -31.11
N GLY A 380 -17.03 -7.20 -30.32
CA GLY A 380 -16.16 -8.37 -30.21
C GLY A 380 -15.06 -8.27 -29.15
N TYR A 381 -15.00 -7.20 -28.34
CA TYR A 381 -14.04 -7.11 -27.23
C TYR A 381 -14.40 -6.04 -26.19
N THR A 382 -13.92 -6.23 -24.96
CA THR A 382 -13.98 -5.27 -23.87
C THR A 382 -12.55 -4.90 -23.43
N LEU A 383 -12.28 -3.60 -23.36
CA LEU A 383 -11.08 -3.08 -22.70
C LEU A 383 -11.37 -2.75 -21.24
N TYR A 384 -10.58 -3.34 -20.34
CA TYR A 384 -10.59 -2.99 -18.93
C TYR A 384 -9.45 -2.01 -18.68
N CYS A 385 -9.81 -0.76 -18.39
CA CYS A 385 -8.90 0.36 -18.32
C CYS A 385 -8.72 0.83 -16.86
N LEU A 386 -7.51 1.24 -16.53
CA LEU A 386 -7.17 1.89 -15.26
C LEU A 386 -6.50 3.22 -15.55
N GLN A 387 -7.00 4.28 -14.90
CA GLN A 387 -6.47 5.63 -15.06
C GLN A 387 -5.21 5.81 -14.23
N MET A 388 -4.09 6.11 -14.88
CA MET A 388 -2.89 6.58 -14.17
C MET A 388 -3.03 8.07 -13.85
N LYS A 389 -2.51 8.45 -12.69
CA LYS A 389 -2.30 9.85 -12.28
C LYS A 389 -0.82 10.15 -12.15
N SER A 390 -0.48 11.44 -12.22
CA SER A 390 0.90 11.92 -12.10
C SER A 390 1.84 11.16 -13.03
N VAL A 391 1.36 10.85 -14.24
CA VAL A 391 2.18 10.25 -15.30
C VAL A 391 3.35 11.18 -15.56
N TYR A 392 4.55 10.58 -15.66
CA TYR A 392 5.85 11.21 -15.53
C TYR A 392 5.85 12.71 -15.81
N CYS A 393 6.35 13.47 -14.85
CA CYS A 393 6.76 14.87 -14.96
C CYS A 393 7.97 14.97 -14.03
N GLY A 394 9.16 14.74 -14.59
CA GLY A 394 10.42 15.01 -13.90
C GLY A 394 10.66 16.52 -13.75
N ILE A 395 11.91 16.93 -13.53
CA ILE A 395 12.34 18.35 -13.44
C ILE A 395 11.92 19.17 -14.68
N HIS A 396 11.66 18.50 -15.82
CA HIS A 396 11.38 19.12 -17.11
C HIS A 396 9.93 18.95 -17.63
N GLU A 397 8.96 18.55 -16.78
CA GLU A 397 7.54 18.37 -17.19
C GLU A 397 7.35 17.50 -18.47
N ILE A 398 8.21 16.50 -18.69
CA ILE A 398 8.10 15.62 -19.85
C ILE A 398 7.07 14.54 -19.54
N ASN A 399 6.00 14.43 -20.35
CA ASN A 399 4.90 13.47 -20.17
C ASN A 399 5.24 12.00 -20.53
N SER A 400 6.49 11.73 -20.93
CA SER A 400 6.95 10.42 -21.39
C SER A 400 8.43 10.18 -21.07
N ILE A 401 8.85 8.92 -21.10
CA ILE A 401 10.21 8.48 -20.80
C ILE A 401 10.76 7.76 -22.04
N THR A 402 11.91 8.23 -22.52
CA THR A 402 12.65 7.54 -23.57
C THR A 402 13.62 6.52 -22.97
N LEU A 403 13.75 5.36 -23.62
CA LEU A 403 14.72 4.33 -23.21
C LEU A 403 16.18 4.78 -23.35
N GLN A 404 16.44 5.82 -24.15
CA GLN A 404 17.77 6.43 -24.26
C GLN A 404 18.16 7.13 -22.95
N ASN A 405 17.22 7.85 -22.33
CA ASN A 405 17.46 8.57 -21.08
C ASN A 405 17.48 7.62 -19.87
N PHE A 406 16.70 6.54 -19.94
CA PHE A 406 16.62 5.56 -18.86
C PHE A 406 16.75 4.11 -19.37
N PRO A 407 17.95 3.68 -19.80
CA PRO A 407 18.19 2.33 -20.34
C PRO A 407 17.84 1.21 -19.33
N ILE A 408 17.87 1.53 -18.04
CA ILE A 408 17.52 0.63 -16.94
C ILE A 408 16.12 0.01 -17.09
N LEU A 409 15.17 0.72 -17.72
CA LEU A 409 13.81 0.23 -17.93
C LEU A 409 13.75 -0.89 -18.98
N LYS A 410 14.64 -0.90 -19.97
CA LYS A 410 14.70 -1.95 -21.01
C LYS A 410 14.88 -3.33 -20.38
N GLY A 411 15.78 -3.43 -19.39
CA GLY A 411 16.04 -4.68 -18.67
C GLY A 411 14.84 -5.15 -17.83
N LEU A 412 13.92 -4.26 -17.45
CA LEU A 412 12.77 -4.59 -16.62
C LEU A 412 11.59 -5.17 -17.41
N MET A 413 11.67 -5.19 -18.74
CA MET A 413 10.56 -5.47 -19.64
C MET A 413 10.67 -6.86 -20.29
N PRO A 414 10.19 -7.95 -19.65
CA PRO A 414 10.25 -9.30 -20.21
C PRO A 414 9.58 -9.39 -21.59
N HIS A 415 10.27 -9.93 -22.60
CA HIS A 415 9.89 -9.79 -24.02
C HIS A 415 8.50 -10.31 -24.44
N SER A 416 7.84 -11.18 -23.66
CA SER A 416 6.57 -11.80 -24.07
C SER A 416 5.43 -11.68 -23.05
N ILE A 417 5.51 -10.73 -22.12
CA ILE A 417 4.56 -10.62 -21.01
C ILE A 417 3.76 -9.33 -21.12
N THR A 418 2.43 -9.43 -21.13
CA THR A 418 1.51 -8.27 -21.16
C THR A 418 1.51 -7.50 -19.84
N LEU A 419 1.50 -8.20 -18.72
CA LEU A 419 1.39 -7.60 -17.39
C LEU A 419 2.28 -8.36 -16.41
N SER A 420 3.09 -7.70 -15.59
CA SER A 420 3.93 -8.35 -14.57
C SER A 420 4.20 -7.47 -13.38
N PRO A 421 4.19 -8.01 -12.14
CA PRO A 421 4.84 -7.32 -11.03
C PRO A 421 6.35 -7.25 -11.29
N ILE A 422 6.96 -6.13 -10.88
CA ILE A 422 8.39 -5.89 -10.93
C ILE A 422 8.92 -5.92 -9.50
N LYS A 423 9.87 -6.82 -9.24
CA LYS A 423 10.43 -7.07 -7.90
C LYS A 423 11.89 -6.64 -7.74
N ARG A 424 12.50 -6.12 -8.81
CA ARG A 424 13.89 -5.68 -8.86
C ARG A 424 13.95 -4.24 -9.30
N ARG A 425 15.02 -3.53 -8.94
CA ARG A 425 15.25 -2.14 -9.38
C ARG A 425 14.18 -1.15 -8.96
N THR A 426 13.56 -1.41 -7.81
CA THR A 426 12.46 -0.58 -7.28
C THR A 426 12.93 0.82 -6.92
N ASN A 427 14.17 0.99 -6.46
CA ASN A 427 14.72 2.30 -6.12
C ASN A 427 14.99 3.13 -7.38
N ALA A 428 15.55 2.50 -8.43
CA ALA A 428 15.69 3.13 -9.74
C ALA A 428 14.33 3.57 -10.32
N ILE A 429 13.32 2.68 -10.30
CA ILE A 429 11.96 3.01 -10.79
C ILE A 429 11.38 4.20 -10.03
N ARG A 430 11.50 4.22 -8.70
CA ARG A 430 11.02 5.33 -7.85
C ARG A 430 11.76 6.63 -8.16
N SER A 431 13.08 6.57 -8.30
CA SER A 431 13.91 7.74 -8.64
C SER A 431 13.47 8.34 -9.97
N ILE A 432 13.26 7.49 -10.98
CA ILE A 432 12.72 7.92 -12.29
C ILE A 432 11.32 8.49 -12.11
N TYR A 433 10.40 7.78 -11.45
CA TYR A 433 9.02 8.24 -11.31
C TYR A 433 8.95 9.60 -10.64
N TYR A 434 9.59 9.76 -9.49
CA TYR A 434 9.51 11.01 -8.77
C TYR A 434 10.33 12.11 -9.45
N GLY A 435 11.42 11.79 -10.13
CA GLY A 435 12.21 12.74 -10.92
C GLY A 435 13.54 13.14 -10.27
N TYR A 436 14.13 12.23 -9.49
CA TYR A 436 15.44 12.42 -8.87
C TYR A 436 16.55 11.80 -9.71
N PRO A 437 17.81 12.27 -9.52
CA PRO A 437 18.97 11.59 -10.07
C PRO A 437 18.99 10.12 -9.66
N LEU A 438 19.32 9.25 -10.60
CA LEU A 438 19.63 7.86 -10.28
C LEU A 438 20.86 7.84 -9.39
N GLN A 439 20.77 7.17 -8.24
CA GLN A 439 21.88 7.03 -7.32
C GLN A 439 23.01 6.21 -7.96
N ASN A 440 24.25 6.46 -7.53
CA ASN A 440 25.43 5.71 -7.99
C ASN A 440 25.49 4.34 -7.29
N GLU A 441 24.47 3.52 -7.57
CA GLU A 441 24.28 2.19 -7.01
C GLU A 441 24.14 1.16 -8.15
N LEU A 442 24.46 -0.11 -7.88
CA LEU A 442 24.23 -1.21 -8.83
C LEU A 442 22.77 -1.28 -9.32
N ASP A 443 21.82 -0.84 -8.49
CA ASP A 443 20.40 -0.83 -8.82
C ASP A 443 20.05 0.08 -9.99
N ALA A 444 20.86 1.12 -10.23
CA ALA A 444 20.72 2.05 -11.34
C ALA A 444 21.38 1.57 -12.64
N ILE A 445 22.16 0.48 -12.61
CA ILE A 445 22.98 0.04 -13.75
C ILE A 445 22.26 -1.07 -14.53
N PRO A 446 22.04 -0.95 -15.86
CA PRO A 446 21.40 -1.99 -16.67
C PRO A 446 22.09 -3.36 -16.55
N ASP A 447 21.34 -4.46 -16.66
CA ASP A 447 21.90 -5.83 -16.58
C ASP A 447 23.08 -6.01 -17.56
N GLU A 448 22.93 -5.48 -18.78
CA GLU A 448 23.96 -5.49 -19.82
C GLU A 448 25.26 -4.77 -19.40
N GLU A 449 25.17 -3.71 -18.60
CA GLU A 449 26.33 -2.96 -18.10
C GLU A 449 26.93 -3.62 -16.87
N ILE A 450 26.13 -4.30 -16.03
CA ILE A 450 26.64 -5.13 -14.93
C ILE A 450 27.49 -6.30 -15.46
N GLU A 451 27.07 -6.92 -16.56
CA GLU A 451 27.85 -7.96 -17.24
C GLU A 451 29.21 -7.43 -17.72
N LYS A 452 29.22 -6.24 -18.34
CA LYS A 452 30.47 -5.58 -18.78
C LYS A 452 31.37 -5.25 -17.59
N MET A 453 30.80 -4.69 -16.52
CA MET A 453 31.52 -4.42 -15.28
C MET A 453 32.19 -5.69 -14.72
N CYS A 454 31.49 -6.83 -14.73
CA CYS A 454 32.08 -8.11 -14.30
C CYS A 454 33.22 -8.56 -15.23
N HIS A 455 33.07 -8.41 -16.54
CA HIS A 455 34.13 -8.72 -17.51
C HIS A 455 35.37 -7.84 -17.30
N GLU A 456 35.19 -6.53 -17.13
CA GLU A 456 36.26 -5.58 -16.84
C GLU A 456 36.95 -5.93 -15.52
N TRP A 457 36.19 -6.26 -14.46
CA TRP A 457 36.77 -6.67 -13.18
C TRP A 457 37.63 -7.93 -13.32
N LEU A 458 37.12 -8.95 -14.03
CA LEU A 458 37.82 -10.21 -14.27
C LEU A 458 39.08 -10.06 -15.11
N THR A 459 39.19 -9.02 -15.94
CA THR A 459 40.40 -8.74 -16.74
C THR A 459 41.38 -7.79 -16.04
N SER A 460 40.92 -7.09 -15.00
CA SER A 460 41.70 -6.11 -14.25
C SER A 460 42.63 -6.71 -13.19
N SER A 461 43.42 -5.84 -12.55
CA SER A 461 44.22 -6.18 -11.38
C SER A 461 43.42 -6.46 -10.10
N PHE A 462 42.13 -6.12 -10.06
CA PHE A 462 41.27 -6.40 -8.90
C PHE A 462 41.00 -7.90 -8.74
N ALA A 463 40.81 -8.62 -9.85
CA ALA A 463 40.61 -10.06 -9.81
C ALA A 463 41.87 -10.81 -9.36
N LEU A 464 41.67 -11.86 -8.55
CA LEU A 464 42.74 -12.77 -8.15
C LEU A 464 43.40 -13.37 -9.39
N GLU A 465 44.72 -13.47 -9.36
CA GLU A 465 45.51 -13.92 -10.50
C GLU A 465 45.12 -15.32 -11.01
N SER A 466 44.59 -16.16 -10.12
CA SER A 466 44.14 -17.52 -10.42
C SER A 466 42.86 -17.58 -11.27
N ILE A 467 42.07 -16.51 -11.30
CA ILE A 467 40.81 -16.37 -12.06
C ILE A 467 40.82 -15.21 -13.05
N ARG A 468 41.86 -14.36 -13.01
CA ARG A 468 42.02 -13.20 -13.89
C ARG A 468 42.15 -13.63 -15.35
N ILE A 469 41.33 -13.07 -16.20
CA ILE A 469 41.32 -13.31 -17.64
C ILE A 469 42.38 -12.41 -18.29
N VAL A 470 43.35 -13.04 -18.97
CA VAL A 470 44.39 -12.34 -19.76
C VAL A 470 44.07 -12.36 -21.25
N LYS A 471 43.21 -13.28 -21.70
CA LYS A 471 42.72 -13.36 -23.08
C LYS A 471 41.24 -13.70 -23.11
N THR A 472 40.41 -12.79 -23.59
CA THR A 472 38.97 -13.04 -23.80
C THR A 472 38.76 -13.94 -25.01
N LEU A 473 37.91 -14.97 -24.86
CA LEU A 473 37.59 -15.95 -25.90
C LEU A 473 36.21 -15.72 -26.54
N MET A 474 35.28 -15.13 -25.81
CA MET A 474 34.01 -14.64 -26.36
C MET A 474 33.85 -13.16 -26.07
N GLU A 475 33.67 -12.38 -27.14
CA GLU A 475 33.06 -11.06 -27.04
C GLU A 475 31.54 -11.19 -26.93
N LYS A 476 30.93 -10.25 -26.22
CA LYS A 476 29.50 -10.25 -25.84
C LYS A 476 28.57 -10.57 -27.02
N GLY A 477 27.57 -11.42 -26.77
CA GLY A 477 26.43 -11.63 -27.69
C GLY A 477 26.62 -12.65 -28.83
N LYS A 478 27.70 -13.46 -28.84
CA LYS A 478 27.98 -14.43 -29.91
C LYS A 478 28.05 -15.90 -29.48
N GLY A 479 26.98 -16.42 -28.84
CA GLY A 479 26.59 -17.82 -29.10
C GLY A 479 26.54 -18.85 -27.95
N MET A 480 26.70 -18.48 -26.68
CA MET A 480 26.40 -19.39 -25.56
C MET A 480 25.40 -18.73 -24.60
N HIS A 481 24.16 -19.23 -24.56
CA HIS A 481 23.07 -18.68 -23.75
C HIS A 481 23.35 -18.68 -22.24
N ASP A 482 24.29 -19.50 -21.79
CA ASP A 482 24.52 -19.82 -20.38
C ASP A 482 25.86 -19.28 -19.85
N ILE A 483 26.68 -18.62 -20.68
CA ILE A 483 28.01 -18.11 -20.31
C ILE A 483 28.12 -16.64 -20.70
N ASP A 484 28.26 -15.77 -19.71
CA ASP A 484 28.29 -14.32 -19.90
C ASP A 484 29.73 -13.82 -20.16
N VAL A 485 30.73 -14.49 -19.58
CA VAL A 485 32.16 -14.19 -19.77
C VAL A 485 32.95 -15.49 -19.98
N LEU A 486 33.78 -15.53 -21.02
CA LEU A 486 34.67 -16.66 -21.32
C LEU A 486 36.07 -16.17 -21.67
N GLY A 487 37.09 -16.74 -21.04
CA GLY A 487 38.48 -16.34 -21.27
C GLY A 487 39.51 -17.35 -20.77
N LEU A 488 40.77 -17.03 -20.98
CA LEU A 488 41.91 -17.77 -20.45
C LEU A 488 42.61 -16.95 -19.38
N ASN A 489 43.05 -17.62 -18.31
CA ASN A 489 43.99 -17.03 -17.34
C ASN A 489 45.45 -17.18 -17.80
N LYS A 490 46.40 -16.66 -17.01
CA LYS A 490 47.83 -16.75 -17.31
C LYS A 490 48.39 -18.17 -17.45
N ASN A 491 47.69 -19.16 -16.88
CA ASN A 491 48.04 -20.57 -16.92
C ASN A 491 47.35 -21.31 -18.08
N ASN A 492 46.73 -20.58 -19.03
CA ASN A 492 45.90 -21.12 -20.11
C ASN A 492 44.68 -21.95 -19.65
N GLN A 493 44.24 -21.77 -18.40
CA GLN A 493 43.01 -22.40 -17.92
C GLN A 493 41.80 -21.64 -18.43
N VAL A 494 40.79 -22.37 -18.88
CA VAL A 494 39.51 -21.83 -19.36
C VAL A 494 38.67 -21.39 -18.17
N ILE A 495 38.35 -20.10 -18.14
CA ILE A 495 37.51 -19.46 -17.14
C ILE A 495 36.14 -19.18 -17.78
N ALA A 496 35.08 -19.75 -17.20
CA ALA A 496 33.71 -19.42 -17.57
C ALA A 496 33.00 -18.73 -16.41
N ALA A 497 32.35 -17.60 -16.68
CA ALA A 497 31.56 -16.88 -15.70
C ALA A 497 30.11 -16.67 -16.13
N GLN A 498 29.23 -16.65 -15.14
CA GLN A 498 27.84 -16.26 -15.29
C GLN A 498 27.47 -15.19 -14.26
N VAL A 499 26.77 -14.16 -14.70
CA VAL A 499 26.44 -12.95 -13.96
C VAL A 499 24.95 -12.94 -13.65
N SER A 500 24.58 -12.63 -12.40
CA SER A 500 23.21 -12.74 -11.91
C SER A 500 22.83 -11.60 -10.98
N TYR A 501 22.26 -10.52 -11.54
CA TYR A 501 21.64 -9.44 -10.77
C TYR A 501 20.19 -9.82 -10.36
N THR A 502 20.07 -10.69 -9.36
CA THR A 502 18.79 -11.08 -8.74
C THR A 502 19.02 -11.73 -7.38
N ASP A 503 18.11 -11.50 -6.44
CA ASP A 503 18.07 -12.19 -5.15
C ASP A 503 17.22 -13.47 -5.18
N ASN A 504 16.61 -13.79 -6.34
CA ASN A 504 15.78 -14.96 -6.48
C ASN A 504 16.62 -16.24 -6.46
N VAL A 505 16.48 -17.01 -5.38
CA VAL A 505 17.18 -18.28 -5.16
C VAL A 505 16.99 -19.28 -6.29
N SER A 506 15.79 -19.44 -6.87
CA SER A 506 15.58 -20.42 -7.94
C SER A 506 16.25 -19.99 -9.24
N THR A 507 16.29 -18.69 -9.53
CA THR A 507 17.05 -18.14 -10.67
C THR A 507 18.55 -18.33 -10.48
N ILE A 508 19.10 -18.05 -9.30
CA ILE A 508 20.53 -18.25 -8.98
C ILE A 508 20.90 -19.74 -9.14
N LYS A 509 20.07 -20.65 -8.60
CA LYS A 509 20.26 -22.11 -8.77
C LYS A 509 20.22 -22.54 -10.24
N GLY A 510 19.31 -21.96 -11.02
CA GLY A 510 19.21 -22.22 -12.45
C GLY A 510 20.48 -21.82 -13.19
N LYS A 511 20.95 -20.58 -12.97
CA LYS A 511 22.21 -20.08 -13.56
C LYS A 511 23.40 -20.93 -13.14
N TYR A 512 23.56 -21.24 -11.86
CA TYR A 512 24.61 -22.15 -11.41
C TYR A 512 24.62 -23.49 -12.17
N LYS A 513 23.46 -24.14 -12.34
CA LYS A 513 23.37 -25.40 -13.08
C LYS A 513 23.73 -25.22 -14.56
N SER A 514 23.26 -24.15 -15.18
CA SER A 514 23.61 -23.77 -16.56
C SER A 514 25.12 -23.58 -16.74
N LEU A 515 25.76 -22.84 -15.83
CA LEU A 515 27.20 -22.62 -15.82
C LEU A 515 27.98 -23.94 -15.76
N LEU A 516 27.58 -24.86 -14.88
CA LEU A 516 28.24 -26.17 -14.74
C LEU A 516 28.01 -27.12 -15.91
N ASN A 517 26.97 -26.91 -16.73
CA ASN A 517 26.77 -27.70 -17.94
C ASN A 517 27.85 -27.42 -19.00
N TYR A 518 28.57 -26.30 -18.89
CA TYR A 518 29.69 -25.98 -19.75
C TYR A 518 30.94 -26.77 -19.34
N LYS A 519 31.11 -27.96 -19.93
CA LYS A 519 32.17 -28.93 -19.58
C LYS A 519 33.60 -28.53 -19.99
N TYR A 520 33.76 -27.43 -20.72
CA TYR A 520 35.06 -27.01 -21.26
C TYR A 520 35.78 -25.99 -20.37
N ALA A 521 35.20 -25.61 -19.23
CA ALA A 521 35.83 -24.71 -18.28
C ALA A 521 36.63 -25.48 -17.23
N ASP A 522 37.85 -25.00 -16.96
CA ASP A 522 38.66 -25.45 -15.84
C ASP A 522 38.23 -24.77 -14.54
N LYS A 523 37.70 -23.54 -14.62
CA LYS A 523 37.13 -22.81 -13.48
C LYS A 523 35.82 -22.14 -13.83
N TYR A 524 34.92 -22.14 -12.84
CA TYR A 524 33.60 -21.56 -12.91
C TYR A 524 33.51 -20.35 -11.98
N ILE A 525 32.90 -19.26 -12.45
CA ILE A 525 32.67 -18.06 -11.66
C ILE A 525 31.20 -17.71 -11.67
N LEU A 526 30.60 -17.60 -10.50
CA LEU A 526 29.22 -17.11 -10.35
C LEU A 526 29.26 -15.73 -9.69
N CYS A 527 28.98 -14.69 -10.48
CA CYS A 527 28.83 -13.33 -9.98
C CYS A 527 27.36 -13.10 -9.60
N THR A 528 27.07 -12.82 -8.33
CA THR A 528 25.69 -12.65 -7.83
C THR A 528 25.59 -11.56 -6.79
N LEU A 529 24.39 -11.04 -6.53
CA LEU A 529 24.14 -10.10 -5.43
C LEU A 529 24.49 -10.71 -4.06
N LYS A 530 24.26 -12.01 -3.89
CA LYS A 530 24.51 -12.73 -2.65
C LYS A 530 25.98 -13.08 -2.48
N ASN A 531 26.51 -12.94 -1.28
CA ASN A 531 27.87 -13.38 -1.00
C ASN A 531 27.96 -14.92 -0.89
N LYS A 532 29.19 -15.46 -0.78
CA LYS A 532 29.41 -16.91 -0.71
C LYS A 532 28.69 -17.58 0.47
N GLU A 533 28.69 -16.95 1.64
CA GLU A 533 28.04 -17.47 2.84
C GLU A 533 26.53 -17.59 2.65
N GLU A 534 25.91 -16.53 2.15
CA GLU A 534 24.49 -16.51 1.81
C GLU A 534 24.13 -17.58 0.79
N VAL A 535 24.92 -17.74 -0.28
CA VAL A 535 24.66 -18.77 -1.30
C VAL A 535 24.73 -20.17 -0.68
N ASN A 536 25.71 -20.43 0.19
CA ASN A 536 25.87 -21.71 0.87
C ASN A 536 24.68 -22.07 1.78
N THR A 537 23.89 -21.10 2.25
CA THR A 537 22.69 -21.38 3.06
C THR A 537 21.58 -22.10 2.29
N PHE A 538 21.52 -21.96 0.96
CA PHE A 538 20.45 -22.52 0.13
C PHE A 538 20.97 -23.40 -1.01
N MET A 539 22.28 -23.49 -1.20
CA MET A 539 22.95 -24.36 -2.15
C MET A 539 24.07 -25.11 -1.43
N ASN A 540 24.04 -26.44 -1.50
CA ASN A 540 25.19 -27.23 -1.09
C ASN A 540 26.20 -27.22 -2.23
N ILE A 541 27.27 -26.45 -2.08
CA ILE A 541 28.30 -26.27 -3.10
C ILE A 541 29.48 -27.14 -2.74
N ASP A 542 29.67 -28.20 -3.52
CA ASP A 542 30.80 -29.12 -3.42
C ASP A 542 31.51 -29.14 -4.78
N ASN A 543 32.13 -28.01 -5.12
CA ASN A 543 32.89 -27.85 -6.36
C ASN A 543 34.06 -26.88 -6.13
N ASP A 544 35.25 -27.43 -5.99
CA ASP A 544 36.49 -26.68 -5.75
C ASP A 544 36.87 -25.75 -6.91
N ASN A 545 36.33 -26.01 -8.11
CA ASN A 545 36.57 -25.18 -9.29
C ASN A 545 35.57 -24.02 -9.40
N LEU A 546 34.60 -23.89 -8.48
CA LEU A 546 33.65 -22.78 -8.43
C LEU A 546 34.11 -21.67 -7.49
N THR A 547 34.12 -20.44 -8.01
CA THR A 547 34.27 -19.23 -7.22
C THR A 547 32.97 -18.42 -7.25
N ILE A 548 32.46 -18.02 -6.08
CA ILE A 548 31.35 -17.09 -5.96
C ILE A 548 31.90 -15.71 -5.65
N ILE A 549 31.44 -14.71 -6.40
CA ILE A 549 31.88 -13.32 -6.25
C ILE A 549 30.64 -12.44 -6.07
N SER A 550 30.64 -11.59 -5.04
CA SER A 550 29.55 -10.64 -4.86
C SER A 550 29.68 -9.49 -5.85
N LEU A 551 28.58 -9.15 -6.53
CA LEU A 551 28.50 -7.95 -7.36
C LEU A 551 28.76 -6.67 -6.55
N ASN A 552 28.37 -6.65 -5.28
CA ASN A 552 28.64 -5.52 -4.39
C ASN A 552 30.13 -5.32 -4.14
N ASP A 553 30.92 -6.40 -4.08
CA ASP A 553 32.37 -6.31 -3.89
C ASP A 553 33.05 -5.81 -5.17
N ILE A 554 32.62 -6.30 -6.34
CA ILE A 554 33.05 -5.78 -7.64
C ILE A 554 32.75 -4.27 -7.75
N TRP A 555 31.55 -3.84 -7.35
CA TRP A 555 31.15 -2.43 -7.38
C TRP A 555 32.02 -1.55 -6.47
N LYS A 556 32.33 -2.04 -5.25
CA LYS A 556 33.20 -1.33 -4.31
C LYS A 556 34.60 -1.13 -4.89
N ASP A 557 35.17 -2.13 -5.55
CA ASP A 557 36.50 -2.02 -6.16
C ASP A 557 36.56 -0.91 -7.23
N PHE A 558 35.52 -0.81 -8.07
CA PHE A 558 35.42 0.25 -9.08
C PHE A 558 35.16 1.64 -8.48
N ASN A 559 34.33 1.74 -7.45
CA ASN A 559 34.08 3.04 -6.81
C ASN A 559 35.28 3.54 -5.99
N ASN A 560 35.97 2.65 -5.28
CA ASN A 560 37.17 3.01 -4.50
C ASN A 560 38.35 3.42 -5.40
N SER A 561 38.42 2.90 -6.62
CA SER A 561 39.47 3.26 -7.57
C SER A 561 39.24 4.57 -8.32
N ARG A 562 37.99 5.06 -8.39
CA ARG A 562 37.68 6.43 -8.86
C ARG A 562 38.06 7.52 -7.85
N MET A 563 38.32 7.16 -6.59
CA MET A 563 38.76 8.08 -5.53
C MET A 563 40.30 8.17 -5.39
N LYS A 564 41.05 7.47 -6.24
CA LYS A 564 42.50 7.60 -6.40
C LYS A 564 42.80 8.19 -7.77
#